data_AF-A0A2T3FWU8-F1
#
_entry.id   AF-A0A2T3FWU8-F1
#
_cell.length_a   1.000
_cell.length_b   1.000
_cell.length_c   1.000
_cell.angle_alpha   90.00
_cell.angle_beta   90.00
_cell.angle_gamma   90.00
#
_symmetry.space_group_name_H-M   'P 1'
#
loop_
_entity.id
_entity.type
_entity.pdbx_description
1 polymer ?
#
loop_
_entity_poly.entity_id
_entity_poly.type
_entity_poly.pdbx_seq_one_letter_code
_entity_poly.pdbx_strand_id
1 'polypeptide(L)'
;MFARSYEQMTDASIMEVKTYLLIHSEGVYQQDIYDLMNKCLDVSQLKRKLNKRKDLQLWLFTTIKRYIDCSLSYNEMEYHLIMMNILIHQHFRPLVEYKYNLFYYILDKSSFNLETYCLLRHLLTFKMNQLNKVILGMTNYKMLSDEQTHYYASLILLLEKQYKQAYLHLPFVTIDESFKRFEKSLYNYSPYRYEMLYHKDKTYSLNYAR
;
A
#
# COMPACT_ATOMS: atom_id res chain seq x y z
N MET A 1 -11.37 -14.49 -5.80
CA MET A 1 -11.17 -13.81 -4.50
C MET A 1 -11.06 -12.32 -4.82
N PHE A 2 -11.95 -11.47 -4.33
CA PHE A 2 -11.88 -10.03 -4.59
C PHE A 2 -10.59 -9.49 -3.98
N ALA A 3 -9.68 -9.00 -4.81
CA ALA A 3 -8.42 -8.42 -4.36
C ALA A 3 -8.70 -7.18 -3.52
N ARG A 4 -8.27 -7.22 -2.26
CA ARG A 4 -8.48 -6.16 -1.26
C ARG A 4 -7.30 -5.19 -1.33
N SER A 5 -7.58 -3.90 -1.49
CA SER A 5 -6.52 -2.87 -1.53
C SER A 5 -5.87 -2.66 -0.15
N TYR A 6 -4.73 -1.96 -0.12
CA TYR A 6 -3.98 -1.56 1.08
C TYR A 6 -4.84 -0.95 2.21
N GLU A 7 -5.98 -0.33 1.88
CA GLU A 7 -6.94 0.16 2.88
C GLU A 7 -7.44 -0.93 3.84
N GLN A 8 -7.38 -2.19 3.43
CA GLN A 8 -7.97 -3.32 4.15
C GLN A 8 -6.93 -4.29 4.71
N MET A 9 -5.63 -4.12 4.40
CA MET A 9 -4.56 -5.04 4.83
C MET A 9 -3.39 -4.29 5.48
N THR A 10 -3.63 -3.79 6.68
CA THR A 10 -2.53 -3.34 7.56
C THR A 10 -1.91 -4.51 8.33
N ASP A 11 -2.68 -5.58 8.58
CA ASP A 11 -2.23 -6.84 9.18
C ASP A 11 -3.06 -8.01 8.59
N ALA A 12 -2.43 -8.96 7.88
CA ALA A 12 -3.14 -10.17 7.47
C ALA A 12 -3.22 -11.15 8.64
N SER A 13 -4.42 -11.67 8.90
CA SER A 13 -4.62 -12.67 9.94
C SER A 13 -3.89 -13.97 9.61
N ILE A 14 -3.53 -14.75 10.63
CA ILE A 14 -2.95 -16.08 10.43
C ILE A 14 -3.84 -16.98 9.55
N MET A 15 -5.17 -16.81 9.63
CA MET A 15 -6.12 -17.53 8.78
C MET A 15 -5.98 -17.13 7.31
N GLU A 16 -5.93 -15.84 7.00
CA GLU A 16 -5.74 -15.36 5.63
C GLU A 16 -4.40 -15.83 5.06
N VAL A 17 -3.33 -15.78 5.85
CA VAL A 17 -2.01 -16.26 5.43
C VAL A 17 -2.02 -17.76 5.16
N LYS A 18 -2.70 -18.56 6.01
CA LYS A 18 -2.83 -20.00 5.80
C LYS A 18 -3.69 -20.33 4.56
N THR A 19 -4.81 -19.64 4.38
CA THR A 19 -5.64 -19.79 3.17
C THR A 19 -4.87 -19.43 1.92
N TYR A 20 -4.09 -18.35 1.95
CA TYR A 20 -3.22 -17.97 0.84
C TYR A 20 -2.23 -19.09 0.52
N LEU A 21 -1.49 -19.59 1.52
CA LEU A 21 -0.55 -20.68 1.32
C LEU A 21 -1.23 -21.94 0.78
N LEU A 22 -2.38 -22.32 1.33
CA LEU A 22 -3.16 -23.49 0.88
C LEU A 22 -3.47 -23.44 -0.63
N ILE A 23 -3.95 -22.28 -1.11
CA ILE A 23 -4.30 -22.07 -2.52
C ILE A 23 -3.06 -22.10 -3.42
N HIS A 24 -1.93 -21.59 -2.94
CA HIS A 24 -0.74 -21.35 -3.78
C HIS A 24 0.36 -22.39 -3.54
N SER A 25 0.10 -23.44 -2.75
CA SER A 25 1.10 -24.45 -2.39
C SER A 25 1.10 -25.74 -3.18
N GLU A 26 0.42 -25.77 -4.34
CA GLU A 26 0.44 -26.95 -5.20
C GLU A 26 1.87 -27.30 -5.65
N GLY A 27 2.21 -28.59 -5.60
CA GLY A 27 3.48 -29.13 -6.08
C GLY A 27 4.40 -29.65 -4.98
N VAL A 28 5.71 -29.57 -5.24
CA VAL A 28 6.76 -30.35 -4.52
C VAL A 28 6.78 -30.09 -3.02
N TYR A 29 6.43 -28.88 -2.57
CA TYR A 29 6.48 -28.50 -1.15
C TYR A 29 5.10 -28.48 -0.46
N GLN A 30 4.05 -29.00 -1.08
CA GLN A 30 2.69 -28.95 -0.57
C GLN A 30 2.59 -29.51 0.86
N GLN A 31 3.11 -30.73 1.07
CA GLN A 31 3.05 -31.38 2.38
C GLN A 31 3.87 -30.62 3.44
N ASP A 32 5.04 -30.11 3.06
CA ASP A 32 5.89 -29.29 3.95
C ASP A 32 5.16 -28.02 4.41
N ILE A 33 4.45 -27.34 3.50
CA ILE A 33 3.65 -26.16 3.82
C ILE A 33 2.49 -26.53 4.74
N TYR A 34 1.80 -27.64 4.49
CA TYR A 34 0.67 -28.09 5.32
C TYR A 34 1.12 -28.40 6.76
N ASP A 35 2.23 -29.12 6.91
CA ASP A 35 2.81 -29.43 8.21
C ASP A 35 3.23 -28.16 8.96
N LEU A 36 3.82 -27.19 8.26
CA LEU A 36 4.20 -25.90 8.84
C LEU A 36 2.96 -25.11 9.29
N MET A 37 1.91 -25.04 8.48
CA MET A 37 0.68 -24.34 8.81
C MET A 37 0.01 -24.95 10.06
N ASN A 38 -0.03 -26.28 10.16
CA ASN A 38 -0.63 -26.95 11.32
C ASN A 38 0.15 -26.71 12.62
N LYS A 39 1.48 -26.55 12.53
CA LYS A 39 2.36 -26.33 13.69
C LYS A 39 2.53 -24.86 14.10
N CYS A 40 1.93 -23.91 13.39
CA CYS A 40 2.13 -22.47 13.68
C CYS A 40 0.82 -21.83 14.15
N LEU A 41 0.90 -21.17 15.31
CA LEU A 41 -0.22 -20.46 15.93
C LEU A 41 -0.36 -19.01 15.44
N ASP A 42 0.75 -18.43 14.97
CA ASP A 42 0.81 -17.04 14.52
C ASP A 42 1.69 -16.89 13.28
N VAL A 43 1.59 -15.72 12.64
CA VAL A 43 2.30 -15.39 11.39
C VAL A 43 3.81 -15.31 11.60
N SER A 44 4.27 -14.88 12.77
CA SER A 44 5.70 -14.75 13.10
C SER A 44 6.39 -16.11 13.16
N GLN A 45 5.76 -17.09 13.82
CA GLN A 45 6.24 -18.47 13.86
C GLN A 45 6.29 -19.08 12.46
N LEU A 46 5.25 -18.87 11.66
CA LEU A 46 5.16 -19.39 10.31
C LEU A 46 6.25 -18.79 9.42
N LYS A 47 6.38 -17.45 9.39
CA LYS A 47 7.45 -16.73 8.69
C LYS A 47 8.81 -17.27 9.11
N ARG A 48 9.09 -17.35 10.41
CA ARG A 48 10.38 -17.84 10.91
C ARG A 48 10.69 -19.26 10.45
N LYS A 49 9.73 -20.19 10.48
CA LYS A 49 9.96 -21.57 10.05
C LYS A 49 10.10 -21.70 8.53
N LEU A 50 9.28 -20.99 7.75
CA LEU A 50 9.39 -20.93 6.28
C LEU A 50 10.77 -20.45 5.85
N ASN A 51 11.24 -19.34 6.43
CA ASN A 51 12.49 -18.71 6.03
C ASN A 51 13.76 -19.40 6.58
N LYS A 52 13.63 -20.44 7.42
CA LYS A 52 14.77 -21.28 7.85
C LYS A 52 15.22 -22.23 6.73
N ARG A 53 14.30 -22.66 5.87
CA ARG A 53 14.57 -23.55 4.74
C ARG A 53 14.76 -22.71 3.46
N LYS A 54 16.00 -22.61 2.97
CA LYS A 54 16.35 -21.74 1.83
C LYS A 54 15.67 -22.16 0.53
N ASP A 55 15.55 -23.47 0.32
CA ASP A 55 14.85 -24.10 -0.79
C ASP A 55 13.35 -23.73 -0.78
N LEU A 56 12.70 -23.86 0.37
CA LEU A 56 11.29 -23.51 0.55
C LEU A 56 11.04 -22.00 0.43
N GLN A 57 11.93 -21.18 1.01
CA GLN A 57 11.89 -19.72 0.89
C GLN A 57 12.00 -19.27 -0.57
N LEU A 58 12.95 -19.84 -1.32
CA LEU A 58 13.14 -19.53 -2.73
C LEU A 58 11.93 -19.96 -3.56
N TRP A 59 11.44 -21.18 -3.37
CA TRP A 59 10.24 -21.67 -4.05
C TRP A 59 9.05 -20.75 -3.77
N LEU A 60 8.79 -20.42 -2.51
CA LEU A 60 7.66 -19.56 -2.13
C LEU A 60 7.79 -18.17 -2.76
N PHE A 61 9.00 -17.59 -2.76
CA PHE A 61 9.27 -16.35 -3.47
C PHE A 61 8.95 -16.46 -4.96
N THR A 62 9.45 -17.49 -5.65
CA THR A 62 9.21 -17.67 -7.10
C THR A 62 7.73 -17.90 -7.42
N THR A 63 7.01 -18.62 -6.56
CA THR A 63 5.59 -18.85 -6.70
C THR A 63 4.84 -17.52 -6.61
N ILE A 64 5.01 -16.76 -5.52
CA ILE A 64 4.29 -15.49 -5.35
C ILE A 64 4.70 -14.48 -6.43
N LYS A 65 5.99 -14.43 -6.80
CA LYS A 65 6.49 -13.58 -7.90
C LYS A 65 5.70 -13.82 -9.19
N ARG A 66 5.48 -15.08 -9.58
CA ARG A 66 4.70 -15.42 -10.78
C ARG A 66 3.28 -14.87 -10.72
N TYR A 67 2.61 -14.93 -9.57
CA TYR A 67 1.28 -14.34 -9.42
C TYR A 67 1.30 -12.81 -9.52
N ILE A 68 2.31 -12.15 -8.97
CA ILE A 68 2.50 -10.69 -9.14
C ILE A 68 2.72 -10.34 -10.61
N ASP A 69 3.61 -11.06 -11.31
CA ASP A 69 3.93 -10.81 -12.73
C ASP A 69 2.73 -11.06 -13.66
N CYS A 70 1.86 -12.00 -13.31
CA CYS A 70 0.66 -12.35 -14.09
C CYS A 70 -0.61 -11.63 -13.62
N SER A 71 -0.53 -10.73 -12.64
CA SER A 71 -1.69 -10.02 -12.11
C SER A 71 -2.35 -9.16 -13.19
N LEU A 72 -3.68 -9.20 -13.27
CA LEU A 72 -4.47 -8.45 -14.25
C LEU A 72 -4.85 -7.05 -13.74
N SER A 73 -4.69 -6.80 -12.45
CA SER A 73 -5.01 -5.52 -11.81
C SER A 73 -4.00 -5.15 -10.73
N TYR A 74 -3.89 -3.85 -10.42
CA TYR A 74 -3.03 -3.37 -9.33
C TYR A 74 -3.48 -3.85 -7.95
N ASN A 75 -4.78 -4.03 -7.73
CA ASN A 75 -5.29 -4.59 -6.48
C ASN A 75 -4.86 -6.05 -6.30
N GLU A 76 -4.89 -6.86 -7.36
CA GLU A 76 -4.41 -8.25 -7.33
C GLU A 76 -2.90 -8.31 -7.09
N MET A 77 -2.15 -7.48 -7.81
CA MET A 77 -0.71 -7.34 -7.66
C MET A 77 -0.35 -6.96 -6.21
N GLU A 78 -1.09 -6.01 -5.63
CA GLU A 78 -0.92 -5.55 -4.26
C GLU A 78 -1.15 -6.67 -3.26
N TYR A 79 -2.24 -7.41 -3.40
CA TYR A 79 -2.54 -8.54 -2.53
C TYR A 79 -1.40 -9.56 -2.47
N HIS A 80 -0.86 -9.95 -3.64
CA HIS A 80 0.27 -10.88 -3.71
C HIS A 80 1.55 -10.26 -3.13
N LEU A 81 1.80 -8.98 -3.35
CA LEU A 81 2.96 -8.27 -2.80
C LEU A 81 2.90 -8.16 -1.26
N ILE A 82 1.71 -7.93 -0.69
CA ILE A 82 1.48 -7.96 0.76
C ILE A 82 1.83 -9.34 1.31
N MET A 83 1.28 -10.40 0.72
CA MET A 83 1.56 -11.78 1.12
C MET A 83 3.06 -12.10 1.01
N MET A 84 3.73 -11.63 -0.04
CA MET A 84 5.18 -11.77 -0.20
C MET A 84 5.95 -11.08 0.93
N ASN A 85 5.61 -9.83 1.28
CA ASN A 85 6.25 -9.08 2.36
C ASN A 85 6.03 -9.73 3.74
N ILE A 86 4.85 -10.32 3.95
CA ILE A 86 4.51 -11.05 5.18
C ILE A 86 5.33 -12.35 5.28
N LEU A 87 5.33 -13.15 4.22
CA LEU A 87 5.86 -14.51 4.25
C LEU A 87 7.38 -14.60 4.08
N ILE A 88 7.99 -13.66 3.34
CA ILE A 88 9.42 -13.71 3.01
C ILE A 88 10.21 -12.77 3.92
N HIS A 89 11.43 -13.18 4.28
CA HIS A 89 12.35 -12.39 5.07
C HIS A 89 12.76 -11.11 4.33
N GLN A 90 12.68 -9.95 5.00
CA GLN A 90 12.86 -8.64 4.36
C GLN A 90 14.23 -8.42 3.70
N HIS A 91 15.27 -9.10 4.18
CA HIS A 91 16.63 -9.03 3.64
C HIS A 91 16.96 -10.15 2.64
N PHE A 92 15.95 -10.92 2.19
CA PHE A 92 16.15 -11.94 1.17
C PHE A 92 16.51 -11.28 -0.16
N ARG A 93 17.74 -11.50 -0.66
CA ARG A 93 18.29 -10.78 -1.81
C ARG A 93 17.40 -10.81 -3.06
N PRO A 94 16.85 -11.97 -3.49
CA PRO A 94 15.94 -12.00 -4.65
C PRO A 94 14.67 -11.15 -4.47
N LEU A 95 14.15 -11.05 -3.24
CA LEU A 95 13.02 -10.16 -2.93
C LEU A 95 13.41 -8.69 -3.09
N VAL A 96 14.57 -8.30 -2.56
CA VAL A 96 15.05 -6.90 -2.62
C VAL A 96 15.26 -6.47 -4.07
N GLU A 97 15.94 -7.28 -4.87
CA GLU A 97 16.18 -7.01 -6.29
C GLU A 97 14.86 -6.95 -7.08
N TYR A 98 13.95 -7.88 -6.82
CA TYR A 98 12.64 -7.90 -7.46
C TYR A 98 11.80 -6.65 -7.14
N LYS A 99 11.72 -6.27 -5.87
CA LYS A 99 10.97 -5.08 -5.44
C LYS A 99 11.53 -3.80 -6.06
N TYR A 100 12.85 -3.69 -6.17
CA TYR A 100 13.51 -2.58 -6.84
C TYR A 100 13.11 -2.48 -8.32
N ASN A 101 13.19 -3.60 -9.06
CA ASN A 101 12.81 -3.63 -10.47
C ASN A 101 11.32 -3.34 -10.69
N LEU A 102 10.46 -3.93 -9.85
CA LEU A 102 9.01 -3.72 -9.93
C LEU A 102 8.64 -2.25 -9.61
N PHE A 103 9.35 -1.62 -8.69
CA PHE A 103 9.15 -0.20 -8.34
C PHE A 103 9.37 0.70 -9.56
N TYR A 104 10.51 0.58 -10.24
CA TYR A 104 10.79 1.37 -11.43
C TYR A 104 9.86 1.02 -12.60
N TYR A 105 9.52 -0.26 -12.77
CA TYR A 105 8.54 -0.66 -13.79
C TYR A 105 7.18 0.03 -13.60
N ILE A 106 6.64 0.02 -12.38
CA ILE A 106 5.37 0.70 -12.07
C ILE A 106 5.55 2.20 -12.26
N LEU A 107 6.62 2.79 -11.72
CA LEU A 107 6.88 4.21 -11.88
C LEU A 107 6.98 4.64 -13.34
N ASP A 108 7.52 3.84 -14.25
CA ASP A 108 7.66 4.24 -15.64
C ASP A 108 6.37 4.05 -16.44
N LYS A 109 5.62 2.97 -16.17
CA LYS A 109 4.49 2.56 -17.00
C LYS A 109 3.13 3.04 -16.52
N SER A 110 3.00 3.41 -15.25
CA SER A 110 1.70 3.77 -14.66
C SER A 110 1.51 5.28 -14.52
N SER A 111 0.26 5.75 -14.60
CA SER A 111 -0.10 7.09 -14.13
C SER A 111 -0.10 7.12 -12.60
N PHE A 112 0.34 8.21 -11.98
CA PHE A 112 0.25 8.34 -10.53
C PHE A 112 -1.21 8.52 -10.09
N ASN A 113 -1.65 7.65 -9.19
CA ASN A 113 -2.97 7.66 -8.58
C ASN A 113 -2.92 6.90 -7.24
N LEU A 114 -4.07 6.73 -6.58
CA LEU A 114 -4.10 6.07 -5.29
C LEU A 114 -3.71 4.58 -5.35
N GLU A 115 -4.15 3.86 -6.37
CA GLU A 115 -3.84 2.43 -6.53
C GLU A 115 -2.33 2.19 -6.72
N THR A 116 -1.69 3.02 -7.54
CA THR A 116 -0.24 2.98 -7.73
C THR A 116 0.49 3.40 -6.47
N TYR A 117 0.00 4.39 -5.71
CA TYR A 117 0.56 4.71 -4.39
C TYR A 117 0.54 3.51 -3.45
N CYS A 118 -0.59 2.81 -3.34
CA CYS A 118 -0.75 1.65 -2.46
C CYS A 118 0.27 0.53 -2.79
N LEU A 119 0.45 0.23 -4.08
CA LEU A 119 1.51 -0.67 -4.54
C LEU A 119 2.92 -0.19 -4.17
N LEU A 120 3.25 1.06 -4.49
CA LEU A 120 4.57 1.65 -4.26
C LEU A 120 4.89 1.69 -2.76
N ARG A 121 3.88 1.90 -1.91
CA ARG A 121 3.98 1.84 -0.45
C ARG A 121 4.46 0.48 0.06
N HIS A 122 4.05 -0.61 -0.58
CA HIS A 122 4.53 -1.95 -0.23
C HIS A 122 5.92 -2.29 -0.79
N LEU A 123 6.35 -1.57 -1.83
CA LEU A 123 7.67 -1.70 -2.42
C LEU A 123 8.73 -0.92 -1.63
N LEU A 124 8.37 0.26 -1.15
CA LEU A 124 9.24 1.14 -0.38
C LEU A 124 9.24 0.78 1.11
N THR A 125 10.41 0.84 1.73
CA THR A 125 10.52 0.88 3.19
C THR A 125 10.73 2.33 3.60
N PHE A 126 9.68 3.00 4.09
CA PHE A 126 9.79 4.38 4.57
C PHE A 126 9.10 4.58 5.92
N LYS A 127 9.63 5.53 6.69
CA LYS A 127 9.05 5.96 7.96
C LYS A 127 7.98 7.01 7.69
N MET A 128 6.91 7.06 8.51
CA MET A 128 5.81 8.03 8.30
C MET A 128 6.25 9.49 8.24
N ASN A 129 7.34 9.85 8.94
CA ASN A 129 7.93 11.19 8.86
C ASN A 129 8.54 11.54 7.48
N GLN A 130 8.65 10.57 6.57
CA GLN A 130 9.12 10.75 5.18
C GLN A 130 7.98 10.81 4.17
N LEU A 131 6.71 10.62 4.59
CA LEU A 131 5.56 10.54 3.67
C LEU A 131 5.47 11.74 2.71
N ASN A 132 5.64 12.96 3.21
CA ASN A 132 5.63 14.15 2.34
C ASN A 132 6.77 14.16 1.31
N LYS A 133 7.95 13.65 1.68
CA LYS A 133 9.06 13.53 0.74
C LYS A 133 8.75 12.50 -0.35
N VAL A 134 8.06 11.43 0.01
CA VAL A 134 7.60 10.41 -0.93
C VAL A 134 6.55 10.99 -1.89
N ILE A 135 5.53 11.68 -1.37
CA ILE A 135 4.49 12.36 -2.19
C ILE A 135 5.14 13.38 -3.14
N LEU A 136 6.02 14.24 -2.62
CA LEU A 136 6.71 15.26 -3.42
C LEU A 136 7.64 14.62 -4.47
N GLY A 137 8.36 13.56 -4.11
CA GLY A 137 9.21 12.82 -5.05
C GLY A 137 8.41 12.23 -6.21
N MET A 138 7.25 11.63 -5.93
CA MET A 138 6.40 11.02 -6.96
C MET A 138 5.71 12.06 -7.86
N THR A 139 5.23 13.15 -7.28
CA THR A 139 4.60 14.26 -8.02
C THR A 139 5.60 14.95 -8.95
N ASN A 140 6.83 15.19 -8.46
CA ASN A 140 7.92 15.74 -9.29
C ASN A 140 8.34 14.77 -10.40
N TYR A 141 8.49 13.48 -10.09
CA TYR A 141 8.87 12.47 -11.09
C TYR A 141 7.85 12.39 -12.24
N LYS A 142 6.57 12.55 -11.91
CA LYS A 142 5.46 12.48 -12.87
C LYS A 142 5.07 13.82 -13.48
N MET A 143 5.79 14.90 -13.14
CA MET A 143 5.53 16.25 -13.63
C MET A 143 4.06 16.65 -13.47
N LEU A 144 3.48 16.36 -12.31
CA LEU A 144 2.08 16.68 -12.03
C LEU A 144 1.90 18.19 -11.81
N SER A 145 0.73 18.71 -12.19
CA SER A 145 0.37 20.10 -11.88
C SER A 145 0.23 20.32 -10.37
N ASP A 146 0.22 21.59 -9.93
CA ASP A 146 -0.01 21.93 -8.53
C ASP A 146 -1.36 21.39 -8.03
N GLU A 147 -2.42 21.53 -8.83
CA GLU A 147 -3.75 21.01 -8.51
C GLU A 147 -3.74 19.48 -8.35
N GLN A 148 -3.11 18.75 -9.29
CA GLN A 148 -2.97 17.30 -9.21
C GLN A 148 -2.13 16.89 -7.99
N THR A 149 -1.09 17.65 -7.68
CA THR A 149 -0.24 17.44 -6.51
C THR A 149 -1.05 17.57 -5.23
N HIS A 150 -1.83 18.64 -5.07
CA HIS A 150 -2.72 18.81 -3.93
C HIS A 150 -3.80 17.71 -3.85
N TYR A 151 -4.35 17.30 -4.99
CA TYR A 151 -5.35 16.23 -5.08
C TYR A 151 -4.81 14.89 -4.56
N TYR A 152 -3.70 14.40 -5.13
CA TYR A 152 -3.12 13.13 -4.71
C TYR A 152 -2.50 13.20 -3.31
N ALA A 153 -1.87 14.32 -2.94
CA ALA A 153 -1.40 14.52 -1.57
C ALA A 153 -2.55 14.40 -0.57
N SER A 154 -3.70 15.02 -0.85
CA SER A 154 -4.87 14.93 0.02
C SER A 154 -5.33 13.48 0.17
N LEU A 155 -5.53 12.74 -0.92
CA LEU A 155 -5.96 11.34 -0.87
C LEU A 155 -4.99 10.45 -0.10
N ILE A 156 -3.69 10.60 -0.34
CA ILE A 156 -2.64 9.80 0.32
C ILE A 156 -2.57 10.14 1.81
N LEU A 157 -2.60 11.43 2.17
CA LEU A 157 -2.56 11.85 3.58
C LEU A 157 -3.80 11.39 4.34
N LEU A 158 -4.98 11.39 3.71
CA LEU A 158 -6.21 10.86 4.30
C LEU A 158 -6.12 9.34 4.51
N LEU A 159 -5.64 8.62 3.50
CA LEU A 159 -5.38 7.18 3.56
C LEU A 159 -4.43 6.81 4.71
N GLU A 160 -3.35 7.57 4.88
CA GLU A 160 -2.35 7.38 5.94
C GLU A 160 -2.75 8.02 7.30
N LYS A 161 -4.01 8.46 7.42
CA LYS A 161 -4.59 9.09 8.62
C LYS A 161 -3.83 10.32 9.12
N GLN A 162 -3.14 11.02 8.22
CA GLN A 162 -2.41 12.27 8.48
C GLN A 162 -3.33 13.49 8.32
N TYR A 163 -4.44 13.52 9.06
CA TYR A 163 -5.50 14.52 8.87
C TYR A 163 -5.03 15.96 9.01
N LYS A 164 -4.13 16.25 9.96
CA LYS A 164 -3.53 17.60 10.13
C LYS A 164 -2.92 18.13 8.83
N GLN A 165 -2.20 17.26 8.14
CA GLN A 165 -1.50 17.59 6.90
C GLN A 165 -2.48 17.60 5.72
N ALA A 166 -3.43 16.66 5.69
CA ALA A 166 -4.50 16.65 4.67
C ALA A 166 -5.25 17.99 4.63
N TYR A 167 -5.58 18.58 5.78
CA TYR A 167 -6.22 19.91 5.85
C TYR A 167 -5.39 21.06 5.26
N LEU A 168 -4.09 20.89 5.02
CA LEU A 168 -3.27 21.88 4.32
C LEU A 168 -3.45 21.80 2.80
N HIS A 169 -3.80 20.63 2.26
CA HIS A 169 -3.96 20.41 0.82
C HIS A 169 -5.42 20.48 0.36
N LEU A 170 -6.36 20.00 1.19
CA LEU A 170 -7.81 20.00 0.90
C LEU A 170 -8.40 21.35 0.44
N PRO A 171 -7.91 22.52 0.91
CA PRO A 171 -8.38 23.82 0.44
C PRO A 171 -8.17 24.11 -1.06
N PHE A 172 -7.29 23.36 -1.72
CA PHE A 172 -6.86 23.56 -3.12
C PHE A 172 -7.45 22.53 -4.08
N VAL A 173 -8.30 21.63 -3.60
CA VAL A 173 -8.83 20.52 -4.40
C VAL A 173 -10.36 20.61 -4.48
N THR A 174 -10.91 20.19 -5.62
CA THR A 174 -12.34 19.95 -5.72
C THR A 174 -12.66 18.59 -5.08
N ILE A 175 -13.49 18.60 -4.04
CA ILE A 175 -13.90 17.38 -3.33
C ILE A 175 -14.90 16.62 -4.20
N ASP A 176 -14.54 15.41 -4.61
CA ASP A 176 -15.37 14.51 -5.40
C ASP A 176 -15.74 13.22 -4.63
N GLU A 177 -16.32 12.25 -5.34
CA GLU A 177 -16.74 10.96 -4.78
C GLU A 177 -15.61 10.22 -4.04
N SER A 178 -14.36 10.35 -4.50
CA SER A 178 -13.18 9.68 -3.94
C SER A 178 -12.93 10.08 -2.48
N PHE A 179 -13.39 11.26 -2.08
CA PHE A 179 -13.20 11.83 -0.76
C PHE A 179 -14.32 11.48 0.23
N LYS A 180 -15.52 11.12 -0.25
CA LYS A 180 -16.71 10.90 0.61
C LYS A 180 -16.45 9.91 1.73
N ARG A 181 -15.71 8.84 1.45
CA ARG A 181 -15.33 7.81 2.43
C ARG A 181 -14.50 8.34 3.61
N PHE A 182 -13.88 9.51 3.47
CA PHE A 182 -13.07 10.13 4.53
C PHE A 182 -13.84 11.19 5.34
N GLU A 183 -15.04 11.59 4.93
CA GLU A 183 -15.80 12.70 5.54
C GLU A 183 -15.99 12.52 7.04
N LYS A 184 -16.49 11.35 7.45
CA LYS A 184 -16.68 11.02 8.87
C LYS A 184 -15.36 11.11 9.66
N SER A 185 -14.26 10.65 9.07
CA SER A 185 -12.95 10.67 9.73
C SER A 185 -12.39 12.09 9.86
N LEU A 186 -12.60 12.91 8.84
CA LEU A 186 -12.24 14.33 8.84
C LEU A 186 -13.02 15.09 9.90
N TYR A 187 -14.35 14.96 9.91
CA TYR A 187 -15.20 15.58 10.92
C TYR A 187 -14.80 15.16 12.34
N ASN A 188 -14.60 13.85 12.56
CA ASN A 188 -14.18 13.34 13.87
C ASN A 188 -12.82 13.87 14.32
N TYR A 189 -11.89 14.11 13.40
CA TYR A 189 -10.59 14.70 13.72
C TYR A 189 -10.72 16.16 14.15
N SER A 190 -11.51 16.97 13.43
CA SER A 190 -11.76 18.36 13.78
C SER A 190 -13.03 18.89 13.11
N PRO A 191 -14.16 18.98 13.86
CA PRO A 191 -15.39 19.56 13.34
C PRO A 191 -15.18 20.98 12.81
N TYR A 192 -14.47 21.82 13.57
CA TYR A 192 -14.17 23.20 13.16
C TYR A 192 -13.47 23.29 11.79
N ARG A 193 -12.41 22.49 11.57
CA ARG A 193 -11.69 22.51 10.28
C ARG A 193 -12.52 21.90 9.16
N TYR A 194 -13.35 20.91 9.48
CA TYR A 194 -14.32 20.33 8.55
C TYR A 194 -15.33 21.39 8.09
N GLU A 195 -15.99 22.08 9.02
CA GLU A 195 -16.93 23.15 8.69
C GLU A 195 -16.25 24.24 7.86
N MET A 196 -15.03 24.66 8.21
CA MET A 196 -14.27 25.62 7.41
C MET A 196 -13.97 25.15 5.97
N LEU A 197 -13.82 23.85 5.75
CA LEU A 197 -13.54 23.28 4.43
C LEU A 197 -14.79 23.31 3.53
N TYR A 198 -15.95 22.96 4.09
CA TYR A 198 -17.21 22.81 3.35
C TYR A 198 -18.08 24.08 3.34
N HIS A 199 -17.90 24.98 4.31
CA HIS A 199 -18.59 26.29 4.39
C HIS A 199 -17.71 27.45 3.93
N LYS A 200 -16.76 27.20 3.02
CA LYS A 200 -16.02 28.29 2.38
C LYS A 200 -16.96 29.20 1.58
N ASP A 201 -17.39 30.29 2.22
CA ASP A 201 -17.43 31.59 1.56
C ASP A 201 -16.06 31.82 0.90
N LYS A 202 -16.08 32.18 -0.39
CA LYS A 202 -14.93 32.29 -1.30
C LYS A 202 -13.94 33.43 -0.96
N THR A 203 -13.69 33.74 0.31
CA THR A 203 -12.88 34.90 0.72
C THR A 203 -11.49 34.55 1.27
N TYR A 204 -11.20 33.28 1.56
CA TYR A 204 -9.94 32.87 2.22
C TYR A 204 -8.82 32.42 1.26
N SER A 205 -9.02 32.40 -0.06
CA SER A 205 -8.07 31.88 -1.04
C SER A 205 -6.80 32.73 -1.26
N LEU A 206 -6.71 33.94 -0.69
CA LEU A 206 -5.60 34.87 -0.97
C LEU A 206 -4.51 34.95 0.12
N ASN A 207 -4.76 34.46 1.34
CA ASN A 207 -3.87 34.75 2.48
C ASN A 207 -2.83 33.66 2.81
N TYR A 208 -2.79 32.54 2.07
CA TYR A 208 -1.80 31.46 2.30
C TYR A 208 -0.88 31.19 1.11
N ALA A 209 -0.91 32.04 0.07
CA ALA A 209 0.01 32.01 -1.07
C ALA A 209 1.23 32.95 -0.88
N ARG A 210 1.73 33.09 0.36
CA ARG A 210 2.98 33.79 0.67
C ARG A 210 3.92 32.89 1.47
#